data_AF-A0A7L2TT68-F1
#
_entry.id   AF-A0A7L2TT68-F1
#
_cell.length_a   1.000
_cell.length_b   1.000
_cell.length_c   1.000
_cell.angle_alpha   90.00
_cell.angle_beta   90.00
_cell.angle_gamma   90.00
#
_symmetry.space_group_name_H-M   'P 1'
#
loop_
_entity.id
_entity.type
_entity.pdbx_description
1 polymer ?
#
loop_
_entity_poly.entity_id
_entity_poly.type
_entity_poly.pdbx_seq_one_letter_code
_entity_poly.pdbx_strand_id
1 'polypeptide(L)'
;FKENRKDDIWLVDFYAPWCGHCKKLEPVWNEVGIEMRNMGSPVKVGKMDATSFSSIASEFGVRGYPTIKLLKGDLAYNYRGPRTKDDIIEFANRVAGPLIRPLPSQHMFEHVQKRHRVLFVYVGGESPLKEKYIEVASELIVYTYFFSASEDVLPEYVTLPELPAVMVFKDGTYFVYDEYEDGDLSSWINRERFQGYLHVDGFTLYELGDTGKLVAIAVIDDKNSSVEHTRLKSIIQEVARDYRDHFHRDFQFGHMDGNDYINSLLMDDLTIPTIVVLNTSNQQYFLPDRHIESTEDMVQFINNILDGTAE
;
A
#
# COMPACT_ATOMS: atom_id res chain seq x y z
N PHE A 1 -23.93 -22.88 1.02
CA PHE A 1 -22.88 -21.90 0.66
C PHE A 1 -22.91 -21.60 -0.83
N LYS A 2 -22.62 -22.55 -1.73
CA LYS A 2 -22.54 -22.28 -3.18
C LYS A 2 -23.79 -21.66 -3.81
N GLU A 3 -24.99 -22.08 -3.38
CA GLU A 3 -26.26 -21.63 -3.97
C GLU A 3 -26.60 -20.17 -3.65
N ASN A 4 -26.39 -19.72 -2.42
CA ASN A 4 -26.86 -18.41 -1.94
C ASN A 4 -25.75 -17.37 -1.76
N ARG A 5 -24.49 -17.77 -1.96
CA ARG A 5 -23.32 -16.93 -1.67
C ARG A 5 -23.26 -15.68 -2.54
N LYS A 6 -23.71 -15.76 -3.79
CA LYS A 6 -23.57 -14.66 -4.76
C LYS A 6 -24.43 -13.45 -4.41
N ASP A 7 -25.48 -13.65 -3.61
CA ASP A 7 -26.39 -12.60 -3.16
C ASP A 7 -25.81 -11.76 -2.01
N ASP A 8 -24.74 -12.25 -1.39
CA ASP A 8 -24.09 -11.64 -0.23
C ASP A 8 -22.62 -11.33 -0.50
N ILE A 9 -22.06 -10.40 0.26
CA ILE A 9 -20.61 -10.19 0.31
C ILE A 9 -20.06 -10.95 1.50
N TRP A 10 -19.11 -11.84 1.26
CA TRP A 10 -18.51 -12.69 2.30
C TRP A 10 -17.03 -12.36 2.50
N LEU A 11 -16.62 -12.10 3.74
CA LEU A 11 -15.23 -12.12 4.16
C LEU A 11 -14.94 -13.48 4.82
N VAL A 12 -14.03 -14.26 4.23
CA VAL A 12 -13.80 -15.67 4.62
C VAL A 12 -12.34 -15.92 4.95
N ASP A 13 -12.10 -16.48 6.15
CA ASP A 13 -10.83 -17.11 6.53
C ASP A 13 -10.87 -18.59 6.16
N PHE A 14 -10.03 -18.97 5.20
CA PHE A 14 -9.76 -20.36 4.85
C PHE A 14 -8.62 -20.88 5.72
N TYR A 15 -8.96 -21.72 6.69
CA TYR A 15 -8.05 -22.16 7.74
C TYR A 15 -7.85 -23.69 7.73
N ALA A 16 -6.83 -24.13 8.46
CA ALA A 16 -6.62 -25.54 8.81
C ALA A 16 -6.54 -25.68 10.34
N PRO A 17 -7.24 -26.64 10.98
CA PRO A 17 -7.32 -26.76 12.44
C PRO A 17 -5.96 -26.92 13.16
N TRP A 18 -4.97 -27.49 12.46
CA TRP A 18 -3.64 -27.75 12.98
C TRP A 18 -2.64 -26.61 12.72
N CYS A 19 -2.98 -25.60 11.90
CA CYS A 19 -2.04 -24.56 11.51
C CYS A 19 -1.84 -23.52 12.64
N GLY A 20 -0.58 -23.34 13.07
CA GLY A 20 -0.22 -22.39 14.12
C GLY A 20 -0.57 -20.94 13.76
N HIS A 21 -0.38 -20.53 12.50
CA HIS A 21 -0.77 -19.19 12.05
C HIS A 21 -2.29 -18.96 12.06
N CYS A 22 -3.08 -20.00 11.75
CA CYS A 22 -4.54 -19.93 11.86
C CYS A 22 -4.98 -19.74 13.31
N LYS A 23 -4.39 -20.50 14.24
CA LYS A 23 -4.68 -20.35 15.68
C LYS A 23 -4.33 -18.96 16.21
N LYS A 24 -3.25 -18.33 15.71
CA LYS A 24 -2.90 -16.94 16.03
C LYS A 24 -3.90 -15.93 15.46
N LEU A 25 -4.45 -16.18 14.27
CA LEU A 25 -5.43 -15.31 13.61
C LEU A 25 -6.83 -15.40 14.24
N GLU A 26 -7.21 -16.57 14.77
CA GLU A 26 -8.55 -16.83 15.31
C GLU A 26 -9.10 -15.77 16.28
N PRO A 27 -8.37 -15.30 17.32
CA PRO A 27 -8.87 -14.23 18.19
C PRO A 27 -9.15 -12.93 17.43
N VAL A 28 -8.23 -12.51 16.54
CA VAL A 28 -8.41 -11.32 15.68
C VAL A 28 -9.62 -11.48 14.76
N TRP A 29 -9.81 -12.68 14.18
CA TRP A 29 -10.93 -12.96 13.29
C TRP A 29 -12.29 -12.85 13.98
N ASN A 30 -12.38 -13.29 15.24
CA ASN A 30 -13.58 -13.13 16.05
C ASN A 30 -13.89 -11.65 16.32
N GLU A 31 -12.87 -10.84 16.62
CA GLU A 31 -13.03 -9.39 16.81
C GLU A 31 -13.50 -8.70 15.52
N VAL A 32 -12.93 -9.06 14.36
CA VAL A 32 -13.38 -8.58 13.05
C VAL A 32 -14.87 -8.88 12.86
N GLY A 33 -15.31 -10.12 13.11
CA GLY A 33 -16.71 -10.49 12.98
C GLY A 33 -17.65 -9.70 13.90
N ILE A 34 -17.24 -9.45 15.14
CA ILE A 34 -18.01 -8.65 16.10
C ILE A 34 -18.10 -7.19 15.64
N GLU A 35 -16.98 -6.58 15.27
CA GLU A 35 -16.91 -5.17 14.89
C GLU A 35 -17.69 -4.90 13.59
N MET A 36 -17.52 -5.73 12.57
CA MET A 36 -18.27 -5.60 11.32
C MET A 36 -19.79 -5.69 11.55
N ARG A 37 -20.24 -6.57 12.46
CA ARG A 37 -21.65 -6.63 12.87
C ARG A 37 -22.09 -5.39 13.62
N ASN A 38 -21.30 -4.90 14.57
CA ASN A 38 -21.62 -3.72 15.38
C ASN A 38 -21.74 -2.44 14.54
N MET A 39 -20.91 -2.31 13.51
CA MET A 39 -20.98 -1.21 12.54
C MET A 39 -22.14 -1.34 11.54
N GLY A 40 -22.92 -2.43 11.58
CA GLY A 40 -24.00 -2.69 10.62
C GLY A 40 -23.49 -2.96 9.20
N SER A 41 -22.28 -3.50 9.05
CA SER A 41 -21.70 -3.79 7.74
C SER A 41 -22.55 -4.83 6.99
N PRO A 42 -22.76 -4.68 5.67
CA PRO A 42 -23.42 -5.69 4.85
C PRO A 42 -22.55 -6.92 4.59
N VAL A 43 -21.26 -6.87 4.95
CA VAL A 43 -20.32 -7.98 4.73
C VAL A 43 -20.48 -9.04 5.82
N LYS A 44 -20.75 -10.27 5.41
CA LYS A 44 -20.84 -11.43 6.30
C LYS A 44 -19.44 -11.99 6.54
N VAL A 45 -19.06 -12.15 7.81
CA VAL A 45 -17.77 -12.73 8.20
C VAL A 45 -17.94 -14.21 8.51
N GLY A 46 -17.11 -15.06 7.90
CA GLY A 46 -17.14 -16.51 8.08
C GLY A 46 -15.75 -17.13 8.10
N LYS A 47 -15.66 -18.38 8.53
CA LYS A 47 -14.44 -19.20 8.41
C LYS A 47 -14.76 -20.56 7.82
N MET A 48 -13.86 -21.10 7.02
CA MET A 48 -14.01 -22.38 6.34
C MET A 48 -12.80 -23.26 6.62
N ASP A 49 -13.04 -24.45 7.18
CA ASP A 49 -12.01 -25.48 7.28
C ASP A 49 -11.71 -26.00 5.87
N ALA A 50 -10.64 -25.47 5.29
CA ALA A 50 -10.23 -25.79 3.93
C ALA A 50 -9.61 -27.20 3.80
N THR A 51 -9.35 -27.88 4.92
CA THR A 51 -8.93 -29.30 4.93
C THR A 51 -10.13 -30.23 4.77
N SER A 52 -11.26 -29.87 5.37
CA SER A 52 -12.54 -30.57 5.24
C SER A 52 -13.26 -30.24 3.92
N PHE A 53 -13.10 -29.00 3.41
CA PHE A 53 -13.75 -28.50 2.19
C PHE A 53 -12.74 -28.18 1.08
N SER A 54 -11.81 -29.10 0.81
CA SER A 54 -10.69 -28.91 -0.10
C SER A 54 -11.09 -28.54 -1.54
N SER A 55 -12.17 -29.12 -2.06
CA SER A 55 -12.68 -28.80 -3.41
C SER A 55 -13.12 -27.33 -3.53
N ILE A 56 -13.80 -26.80 -2.52
CA ILE A 56 -14.22 -25.41 -2.45
C ILE A 56 -13.01 -24.49 -2.28
N ALA A 57 -12.07 -24.85 -1.40
CA ALA A 57 -10.85 -24.09 -1.19
C ALA A 57 -10.01 -24.00 -2.48
N SER A 58 -9.90 -25.10 -3.23
CA SER A 58 -9.19 -25.14 -4.52
C SER A 58 -9.87 -24.27 -5.58
N GLU A 59 -11.21 -24.26 -5.64
CA GLU A 59 -11.99 -23.40 -6.55
C GLU A 59 -11.69 -21.91 -6.32
N PHE A 60 -11.51 -21.51 -5.06
CA PHE A 60 -11.10 -20.15 -4.71
C PHE A 60 -9.57 -19.94 -4.79
N GLY A 61 -8.79 -20.90 -5.25
CA GLY A 61 -7.34 -20.78 -5.38
C GLY A 61 -6.60 -20.66 -4.04
N VAL A 62 -7.10 -21.29 -2.98
CA VAL A 62 -6.42 -21.35 -1.68
C VAL A 62 -5.25 -22.34 -1.77
N ARG A 63 -4.02 -21.84 -1.64
CA ARG A 63 -2.78 -22.63 -1.74
C ARG A 63 -2.03 -22.78 -0.42
N GLY A 64 -2.48 -22.11 0.64
CA GLY A 64 -1.86 -22.11 1.96
C GLY A 64 -2.79 -21.54 3.02
N TYR A 65 -2.41 -21.67 4.29
CA TYR A 65 -3.26 -21.30 5.42
C TYR A 65 -2.53 -20.39 6.42
N PRO A 66 -3.22 -19.38 7.01
CA PRO A 66 -4.56 -18.93 6.64
C PRO A 66 -4.54 -18.13 5.33
N THR A 67 -5.61 -18.26 4.54
CA THR A 67 -5.88 -17.41 3.37
C THR A 67 -7.18 -16.64 3.63
N ILE A 68 -7.11 -15.31 3.62
CA ILE A 68 -8.28 -14.45 3.78
C ILE A 68 -8.73 -13.96 2.40
N LYS A 69 -10.02 -14.09 2.10
CA LYS A 69 -10.60 -13.55 0.85
C LYS A 69 -11.90 -12.82 1.11
N LEU A 70 -12.10 -11.71 0.40
CA LEU A 70 -13.43 -11.11 0.23
C LEU A 70 -14.05 -11.57 -1.07
N LEU A 71 -15.31 -11.90 -1.00
CA LEU A 71 -16.02 -12.67 -1.97
C LEU A 71 -17.31 -11.92 -2.33
N LYS A 72 -17.43 -11.47 -3.58
CA LYS A 72 -18.48 -10.55 -4.05
C LYS A 72 -18.95 -10.97 -5.43
N GLY A 73 -20.17 -11.50 -5.52
CA GLY A 73 -20.66 -12.13 -6.76
C GLY A 73 -19.73 -13.28 -7.19
N ASP A 74 -19.22 -13.19 -8.41
CA ASP A 74 -18.26 -14.14 -8.97
C ASP A 74 -16.80 -13.82 -8.64
N LEU A 75 -16.53 -12.66 -8.06
CA LEU A 75 -15.17 -12.18 -7.79
C LEU A 75 -14.69 -12.64 -6.42
N ALA A 76 -13.39 -12.94 -6.36
CA ALA A 76 -12.69 -13.35 -5.14
C ALA A 76 -11.39 -12.55 -5.00
N TYR A 77 -11.34 -11.70 -3.98
CA TYR A 77 -10.26 -10.78 -3.72
C TYR A 77 -9.38 -11.30 -2.60
N ASN A 78 -8.07 -11.41 -2.86
CA ASN A 78 -7.10 -11.85 -1.87
C ASN A 78 -6.75 -10.71 -0.93
N TYR A 79 -6.79 -10.98 0.37
CA TYR A 79 -6.14 -10.13 1.35
C TYR A 79 -4.72 -10.63 1.59
N ARG A 80 -3.74 -9.74 1.42
CA ARG A 80 -2.31 -10.06 1.66
C ARG A 80 -1.69 -9.27 2.81
N GLY A 81 -2.39 -8.23 3.30
CA GLY A 81 -1.86 -7.28 4.28
C GLY A 81 -1.70 -7.81 5.70
N PRO A 82 -1.34 -6.90 6.64
CA PRO A 82 -1.15 -7.23 8.04
C PRO A 82 -2.38 -7.87 8.68
N ARG A 83 -2.20 -8.96 9.42
CA ARG A 83 -3.32 -9.71 10.01
C ARG A 83 -3.86 -9.06 11.30
N THR A 84 -4.03 -7.74 11.30
CA THR A 84 -4.65 -6.99 12.40
C THR A 84 -6.16 -6.83 12.14
N LYS A 85 -6.92 -6.54 13.20
CA LYS A 85 -8.36 -6.31 13.10
C LYS A 85 -8.68 -5.15 12.16
N ASP A 86 -8.00 -4.02 12.35
CA ASP A 86 -8.32 -2.77 11.66
C ASP A 86 -7.97 -2.87 10.16
N ASP A 87 -6.83 -3.48 9.80
CA ASP A 87 -6.42 -3.65 8.40
C ASP A 87 -7.35 -4.61 7.63
N ILE A 88 -7.83 -5.68 8.28
CA ILE A 88 -8.79 -6.62 7.67
C ILE A 88 -10.15 -5.94 7.45
N ILE A 89 -10.61 -5.14 8.41
CA ILE A 89 -11.86 -4.37 8.29
C ILE A 89 -11.75 -3.31 7.19
N GLU A 90 -10.62 -2.61 7.13
CA GLU A 90 -10.34 -1.57 6.12
C GLU A 90 -10.36 -2.17 4.71
N PHE A 91 -9.71 -3.32 4.50
CA PHE A 91 -9.80 -4.10 3.28
C PHE A 91 -11.25 -4.51 2.94
N ALA A 92 -11.98 -5.04 3.92
CA ALA A 92 -13.34 -5.50 3.68
C ALA A 92 -14.27 -4.36 3.25
N ASN A 93 -14.18 -3.20 3.92
CA ASN A 93 -14.93 -1.99 3.58
C ASN A 93 -14.53 -1.44 2.20
N ARG A 94 -13.25 -1.48 1.86
CA ARG A 94 -12.72 -1.04 0.56
C ARG A 94 -13.29 -1.87 -0.58
N VAL A 95 -13.20 -3.19 -0.49
CA VAL A 95 -13.57 -4.08 -1.59
C VAL A 95 -15.08 -4.34 -1.67
N ALA A 96 -15.78 -4.31 -0.54
CA ALA A 96 -17.25 -4.44 -0.52
C ALA A 96 -17.95 -3.25 -1.18
N GLY A 97 -17.40 -2.04 -1.05
CA GLY A 97 -17.96 -0.82 -1.60
C GLY A 97 -17.93 -0.74 -3.14
N PRO A 98 -18.38 0.40 -3.71
CA PRO A 98 -18.25 0.68 -5.13
C PRO A 98 -16.79 0.63 -5.57
N LEU A 99 -16.55 0.19 -6.81
CA LEU A 99 -15.20 0.11 -7.37
C LEU A 99 -14.57 1.51 -7.45
N ILE A 100 -15.30 2.44 -8.04
CA ILE A 100 -14.99 3.88 -8.07
C ILE A 100 -16.05 4.61 -7.27
N ARG A 101 -15.61 5.42 -6.31
CA ARG A 101 -16.49 6.18 -5.41
C ARG A 101 -16.66 7.61 -5.92
N PRO A 102 -17.89 8.04 -6.27
CA PRO A 102 -18.11 9.42 -6.70
C PRO A 102 -17.96 10.38 -5.53
N LEU A 103 -17.34 11.53 -5.80
CA LEU A 103 -17.24 12.69 -4.91
C LEU A 103 -18.13 13.79 -5.52
N PRO A 104 -19.36 13.97 -5.02
CA PRO A 104 -20.37 14.84 -5.66
C PRO A 104 -20.29 16.30 -5.19
N SER A 105 -19.39 16.64 -4.26
CA SER A 105 -19.28 18.00 -3.72
C SER A 105 -17.89 18.23 -3.13
N GLN A 106 -17.44 19.49 -3.15
CA GLN A 106 -16.16 19.91 -2.58
C GLN A 106 -16.04 19.53 -1.09
N HIS A 107 -17.11 19.67 -0.31
CA HIS A 107 -17.12 19.27 1.09
C HIS A 107 -16.86 17.76 1.29
N MET A 108 -17.44 16.90 0.43
CA MET A 108 -17.16 15.47 0.48
C MET A 108 -15.72 15.17 0.04
N PHE A 109 -15.24 15.87 -0.99
CA PHE A 109 -13.85 15.76 -1.45
C PHE A 109 -12.87 16.06 -0.32
N GLU A 110 -13.00 17.19 0.36
CA GLU A 110 -12.17 17.59 1.49
C GLU A 110 -12.24 16.60 2.65
N HIS A 111 -13.44 16.08 2.96
CA HIS A 111 -13.61 15.07 4.00
C HIS A 111 -12.86 13.77 3.68
N VAL A 112 -12.93 13.32 2.43
CA VAL A 112 -12.24 12.12 1.96
C VAL A 112 -10.73 12.34 1.91
N GLN A 113 -10.27 13.47 1.38
CA GLN A 113 -8.85 13.83 1.34
C GLN A 113 -8.22 13.89 2.74
N LYS A 114 -8.96 14.29 3.78
CA LYS A 114 -8.47 14.26 5.18
C LYS A 114 -8.36 12.86 5.77
N ARG A 115 -9.10 11.88 5.25
CA ARG A 115 -9.13 10.50 5.75
C ARG A 115 -8.21 9.56 4.99
N HIS A 116 -7.90 9.89 3.74
CA HIS A 116 -7.06 9.09 2.86
C HIS A 116 -5.71 9.79 2.66
N ARG A 117 -4.63 9.12 3.08
CA ARG A 117 -3.26 9.61 2.88
C ARG A 117 -2.86 9.68 1.41
N VAL A 118 -3.43 8.78 0.60
CA VAL A 118 -3.28 8.73 -0.85
C VAL A 118 -4.67 8.59 -1.46
N LEU A 119 -4.99 9.45 -2.43
CA LEU A 119 -6.32 9.55 -3.02
C LEU A 119 -6.23 9.63 -4.54
N PHE A 120 -6.54 8.55 -5.24
CA PHE A 120 -6.65 8.55 -6.69
C PHE A 120 -8.03 9.04 -7.13
N VAL A 121 -8.07 10.00 -8.05
CA VAL A 121 -9.30 10.61 -8.55
C VAL A 121 -9.26 10.67 -10.07
N TYR A 122 -10.27 10.10 -10.72
CA TYR A 122 -10.59 10.37 -12.12
C TYR A 122 -11.48 11.61 -12.23
N VAL A 123 -11.14 12.53 -13.12
CA VAL A 123 -11.86 13.78 -13.35
C VAL A 123 -12.29 13.85 -14.81
N GLY A 124 -13.61 13.91 -15.06
CA GLY A 124 -14.15 14.04 -16.40
C GLY A 124 -15.34 13.11 -16.70
N GLY A 125 -15.77 13.11 -17.96
CA GLY A 125 -16.89 12.29 -18.47
C GLY A 125 -16.48 10.87 -18.86
N GLU A 126 -17.30 10.19 -19.66
CA GLU A 126 -16.91 8.91 -20.28
C GLU A 126 -15.75 9.10 -21.28
N SER A 127 -14.78 8.19 -21.26
CA SER A 127 -13.61 8.24 -22.13
C SER A 127 -12.84 6.90 -22.13
N PRO A 128 -11.95 6.65 -23.11
CA PRO A 128 -11.03 5.52 -23.05
C PRO A 128 -10.15 5.51 -21.79
N LEU A 129 -9.76 6.69 -21.30
CA LEU A 129 -9.00 6.82 -20.05
C LEU A 129 -9.83 6.35 -18.84
N LYS A 130 -11.15 6.60 -18.83
CA LYS A 130 -12.05 6.11 -17.78
C LYS A 130 -12.16 4.59 -17.78
N GLU A 131 -12.26 3.99 -18.97
CA GLU A 131 -12.30 2.52 -19.12
C GLU A 131 -11.00 1.92 -18.56
N LYS A 132 -9.85 2.45 -18.95
CA LYS A 132 -8.53 2.05 -18.40
C LYS A 132 -8.47 2.23 -16.88
N TYR A 133 -8.99 3.33 -16.35
CA TYR A 133 -9.03 3.58 -14.90
C TYR A 133 -9.95 2.59 -14.17
N ILE A 134 -11.08 2.18 -14.76
CA ILE A 134 -11.96 1.13 -14.22
C ILE A 134 -11.25 -0.23 -14.19
N GLU A 135 -10.55 -0.58 -15.26
CA GLU A 135 -9.77 -1.83 -15.33
C GLU A 135 -8.70 -1.86 -14.24
N VAL A 136 -7.89 -0.81 -14.13
CA VAL A 136 -6.85 -0.69 -13.10
C VAL A 136 -7.46 -0.70 -11.70
N ALA A 137 -8.56 0.02 -11.48
CA ALA A 137 -9.27 -0.02 -10.21
C ALA A 137 -9.70 -1.45 -9.86
N SER A 138 -10.19 -2.23 -10.82
CA SER A 138 -10.64 -3.61 -10.60
C SER A 138 -9.52 -4.53 -10.11
N GLU A 139 -8.30 -4.31 -10.58
CA GLU A 139 -7.11 -5.06 -10.20
C GLU A 139 -6.54 -4.58 -8.85
N LEU A 140 -6.47 -3.26 -8.65
CA LEU A 140 -5.75 -2.64 -7.54
C LEU A 140 -6.65 -2.22 -6.35
N ILE A 141 -7.96 -2.47 -6.41
CA ILE A 141 -8.90 -2.21 -5.28
C ILE A 141 -8.51 -2.95 -4.00
N VAL A 142 -7.74 -4.04 -4.13
CA VAL A 142 -7.22 -4.78 -2.97
C VAL A 142 -6.12 -4.01 -2.23
N TYR A 143 -5.54 -2.98 -2.84
CA TYR A 143 -4.44 -2.17 -2.28
C TYR A 143 -4.86 -0.73 -1.96
N THR A 144 -5.68 -0.10 -2.80
CA THR A 144 -6.02 1.33 -2.65
C THR A 144 -7.44 1.67 -3.09
N TYR A 145 -7.94 2.82 -2.65
CA TYR A 145 -9.26 3.34 -3.01
C TYR A 145 -9.21 4.15 -4.31
N PHE A 146 -10.28 4.06 -5.10
CA PHE A 146 -10.45 4.79 -6.36
C PHE A 146 -11.70 5.68 -6.28
N PHE A 147 -11.57 6.90 -6.79
CA PHE A 147 -12.61 7.92 -6.73
C PHE A 147 -12.82 8.59 -8.07
N SER A 148 -13.96 9.26 -8.23
CA SER A 148 -14.23 10.11 -9.38
C SER A 148 -14.87 11.41 -8.94
N ALA A 149 -14.55 12.52 -9.59
CA ALA A 149 -15.14 13.82 -9.34
C ALA A 149 -15.39 14.56 -10.66
N SER A 150 -16.25 15.56 -10.63
CA SER A 150 -16.29 16.59 -11.67
C SER A 150 -15.28 17.69 -11.36
N GLU A 151 -14.90 18.47 -12.36
CA GLU A 151 -13.88 19.52 -12.21
C GLU A 151 -14.28 20.58 -11.15
N ASP A 152 -15.57 20.92 -11.07
CA ASP A 152 -16.12 21.89 -10.11
C ASP A 152 -16.09 21.43 -8.64
N VAL A 153 -15.82 20.15 -8.39
CA VAL A 153 -15.68 19.58 -7.05
C VAL A 153 -14.24 19.68 -6.53
N LEU A 154 -13.27 19.90 -7.42
CA LEU A 154 -11.85 19.93 -7.05
C LEU A 154 -11.52 21.18 -6.22
N PRO A 155 -10.52 21.11 -5.32
CA PRO A 155 -10.01 22.29 -4.64
C PRO A 155 -9.47 23.36 -5.61
N GLU A 156 -9.63 24.63 -5.27
CA GLU A 156 -9.25 25.77 -6.14
C GLU A 156 -7.76 25.80 -6.54
N TYR A 157 -6.87 25.18 -5.75
CA TYR A 157 -5.45 25.12 -6.05
C TYR A 157 -5.10 24.07 -7.13
N VAL A 158 -6.05 23.21 -7.51
CA VAL A 158 -5.84 22.15 -8.49
C VAL A 158 -6.02 22.73 -9.89
N THR A 159 -4.97 22.61 -10.68
CA THR A 159 -4.98 22.93 -12.11
C THR A 159 -4.84 21.65 -12.92
N LEU A 160 -5.69 21.52 -13.93
CA LEU A 160 -5.69 20.41 -14.87
C LEU A 160 -5.30 20.91 -16.27
N PRO A 161 -4.29 20.29 -16.91
CA PRO A 161 -3.87 20.70 -18.25
C PRO A 161 -4.93 20.32 -19.31
N GLU A 162 -5.56 19.15 -19.13
CA GLU A 162 -6.59 18.63 -20.01
C GLU A 162 -7.60 17.78 -19.25
N LEU A 163 -8.78 17.59 -19.85
CA LEU A 163 -9.80 16.66 -19.38
C LEU A 163 -10.12 15.64 -20.48
N PRO A 164 -10.37 14.38 -20.12
CA PRO A 164 -10.35 13.83 -18.76
C PRO A 164 -8.94 13.64 -18.20
N ALA A 165 -8.81 13.57 -16.87
CA ALA A 165 -7.53 13.37 -16.20
C ALA A 165 -7.63 12.34 -15.07
N VAL A 166 -6.51 11.68 -14.76
CA VAL A 166 -6.32 10.91 -13.53
C VAL A 166 -5.28 11.63 -12.68
N MET A 167 -5.56 11.79 -11.40
CA MET A 167 -4.65 12.41 -10.45
C MET A 167 -4.58 11.65 -9.14
N VAL A 168 -3.51 11.88 -8.39
CA VAL A 168 -3.32 11.36 -7.04
C VAL A 168 -3.00 12.49 -6.09
N PHE A 169 -3.75 12.62 -4.99
CA PHE A 169 -3.43 13.53 -3.89
C PHE A 169 -2.69 12.76 -2.81
N LYS A 170 -1.54 13.28 -2.40
CA LYS A 170 -0.74 12.76 -1.29
C LYS A 170 0.29 13.78 -0.82
N ASP A 171 0.77 13.62 0.39
CA ASP A 171 1.90 14.39 0.94
C ASP A 171 1.73 15.93 0.79
N GLY A 172 0.48 16.41 0.94
CA GLY A 172 0.12 17.82 0.83
C GLY A 172 0.09 18.39 -0.60
N THR A 173 0.25 17.56 -1.62
CA THR A 173 0.23 17.98 -3.04
C THR A 173 -0.63 17.03 -3.89
N TYR A 174 -0.61 17.21 -5.21
CA TYR A 174 -1.17 16.28 -6.18
C TYR A 174 -0.23 16.06 -7.37
N PHE A 175 -0.39 14.93 -8.04
CA PHE A 175 0.27 14.60 -9.31
C PHE A 175 -0.80 14.24 -10.34
N VAL A 176 -0.65 14.72 -11.55
CA VAL A 176 -1.51 14.39 -12.70
C VAL A 176 -0.77 13.37 -13.54
N TYR A 177 -1.44 12.28 -13.90
CA TYR A 177 -0.90 11.24 -14.77
C TYR A 177 -0.69 11.79 -16.18
N ASP A 178 0.50 11.56 -16.73
CA ASP A 178 0.85 11.84 -18.12
C ASP A 178 1.34 10.55 -18.79
N GLU A 179 0.64 10.05 -19.81
CA GLU A 179 0.98 8.77 -20.44
C GLU A 179 2.37 8.76 -21.11
N TYR A 180 2.88 9.92 -21.57
CA TYR A 180 4.20 10.01 -22.19
C TYR A 180 5.32 9.97 -21.16
N GLU A 181 5.13 10.63 -20.02
CA GLU A 181 6.13 10.67 -18.95
C GLU A 181 6.06 9.47 -18.01
N ASP A 182 4.85 9.00 -17.70
CA ASP A 182 4.60 8.00 -16.66
C ASP A 182 4.43 6.58 -17.22
N GLY A 183 4.23 6.43 -18.52
CA GLY A 183 3.98 5.15 -19.18
C GLY A 183 2.59 4.61 -18.84
N ASP A 184 2.47 3.31 -18.54
CA ASP A 184 1.17 2.68 -18.30
C ASP A 184 0.51 3.12 -16.98
N LEU A 185 -0.80 3.38 -17.03
CA LEU A 185 -1.61 3.83 -15.89
C LEU A 185 -1.57 2.85 -14.70
N SER A 186 -1.60 1.53 -14.94
CA SER A 186 -1.52 0.54 -13.87
C SER A 186 -0.19 0.64 -13.13
N SER A 187 0.89 0.76 -13.89
CA SER A 187 2.25 0.93 -13.36
C SER A 187 2.38 2.23 -12.59
N TRP A 188 1.84 3.34 -13.11
CA TRP A 188 1.84 4.63 -12.40
C TRP A 188 1.05 4.57 -11.09
N ILE A 189 -0.19 4.05 -11.11
CA ILE A 189 -0.98 3.89 -9.88
C ILE A 189 -0.28 2.99 -8.85
N ASN A 190 0.36 1.90 -9.30
CA ASN A 190 1.12 1.03 -8.41
C ASN A 190 2.33 1.74 -7.76
N ARG A 191 3.04 2.61 -8.50
CA ARG A 191 4.12 3.43 -7.93
C ARG A 191 3.60 4.51 -6.99
N GLU A 192 2.46 5.12 -7.33
CA GLU A 192 1.97 6.30 -6.63
C GLU A 192 1.10 6.01 -5.41
N ARG A 193 0.70 4.74 -5.19
CA ARG A 193 -0.18 4.35 -4.06
C ARG A 193 0.46 4.49 -2.67
N PHE A 194 1.75 4.79 -2.61
CA PHE A 194 2.50 4.99 -1.38
C PHE A 194 2.73 6.48 -1.11
N GLN A 195 2.74 6.85 0.18
CA GLN A 195 3.21 8.17 0.63
C GLN A 195 4.70 8.31 0.31
N GLY A 196 5.18 9.54 0.08
CA GLY A 196 6.61 9.80 -0.14
C GLY A 196 7.50 9.33 1.02
N TYR A 197 6.94 9.29 2.24
CA TYR A 197 7.59 8.70 3.41
C TYR A 197 6.60 7.81 4.20
N LEU A 198 7.01 6.60 4.56
CA LEU A 198 6.17 5.65 5.32
C LEU A 198 6.96 4.79 6.31
N HIS A 199 6.23 4.17 7.24
CA HIS A 199 6.76 3.06 8.01
C HIS A 199 6.78 1.82 7.11
N VAL A 200 7.93 1.14 7.05
CA VAL A 200 8.17 -0.01 6.19
C VAL A 200 8.31 -1.24 7.07
N ASP A 201 7.31 -2.11 7.03
CA ASP A 201 7.39 -3.47 7.56
C ASP A 201 7.74 -4.46 6.43
N GLY A 202 7.90 -5.74 6.77
CA GLY A 202 8.24 -6.76 5.77
C GLY A 202 7.18 -6.92 4.67
N PHE A 203 5.92 -6.64 4.96
CA PHE A 203 4.83 -6.70 3.97
C PHE A 203 4.91 -5.52 3.00
N THR A 204 5.04 -4.31 3.55
CA THR A 204 5.20 -3.08 2.79
C THR A 204 6.45 -3.14 1.91
N LEU A 205 7.57 -3.65 2.43
CA LEU A 205 8.80 -3.80 1.65
C LEU A 205 8.62 -4.77 0.46
N TYR A 206 7.90 -5.88 0.66
CA TYR A 206 7.55 -6.79 -0.43
C TYR A 206 6.72 -6.07 -1.51
N GLU A 207 5.71 -5.30 -1.10
CA GLU A 207 4.86 -4.54 -2.03
C GLU A 207 5.59 -3.43 -2.77
N LEU A 208 6.54 -2.76 -2.11
CA LEU A 208 7.41 -1.77 -2.74
C LEU A 208 8.29 -2.40 -3.83
N GLY A 209 8.56 -3.70 -3.70
CA GLY A 209 9.29 -4.47 -4.69
C GLY A 209 8.68 -4.42 -6.09
N ASP A 210 7.35 -4.38 -6.17
CA ASP A 210 6.61 -4.36 -7.43
C ASP A 210 6.57 -2.96 -8.07
N THR A 211 7.09 -1.92 -7.40
CA THR A 211 7.09 -0.54 -7.94
C THR A 211 8.26 -0.24 -8.87
N GLY A 212 9.34 -1.03 -8.76
CA GLY A 212 10.61 -0.78 -9.46
C GLY A 212 11.45 0.36 -8.87
N LYS A 213 11.00 1.04 -7.82
CA LYS A 213 11.77 2.07 -7.11
C LYS A 213 12.81 1.43 -6.19
N LEU A 214 13.93 2.11 -6.00
CA LEU A 214 14.86 1.81 -4.91
C LEU A 214 14.21 2.19 -3.57
N VAL A 215 14.42 1.40 -2.53
CA VAL A 215 13.81 1.64 -1.22
C VAL A 215 14.88 2.07 -0.23
N ALA A 216 14.90 3.35 0.12
CA ALA A 216 15.78 3.92 1.14
C ALA A 216 15.12 3.86 2.52
N ILE A 217 15.73 3.16 3.46
CA ILE A 217 15.15 2.87 4.77
C ILE A 217 16.13 3.27 5.89
N ALA A 218 15.64 4.05 6.85
CA ALA A 218 16.28 4.15 8.15
C ALA A 218 15.87 2.96 9.03
N VAL A 219 16.82 2.10 9.36
CA VAL A 219 16.62 0.95 10.24
C VAL A 219 16.98 1.38 11.66
N ILE A 220 15.97 1.45 12.52
CA ILE A 220 16.07 2.02 13.86
C ILE A 220 15.31 1.14 14.87
N ASP A 221 15.55 1.36 16.16
CA ASP A 221 14.64 0.92 17.23
C ASP A 221 13.71 2.10 17.58
N ASP A 222 12.42 1.97 17.27
CA ASP A 222 11.41 3.03 17.52
C ASP A 222 11.16 3.25 19.02
N LYS A 223 11.52 2.28 19.89
CA LYS A 223 11.43 2.42 21.36
C LYS A 223 12.64 3.15 21.93
N ASN A 224 13.73 3.23 21.16
CA ASN A 224 14.95 3.89 21.58
C ASN A 224 14.92 5.38 21.18
N SER A 225 14.73 6.24 22.17
CA SER A 225 14.71 7.70 21.99
C SER A 225 16.11 8.34 21.97
N SER A 226 17.16 7.59 21.67
CA SER A 226 18.50 8.17 21.51
C SER A 226 18.54 9.16 20.36
N VAL A 227 19.48 10.11 20.47
CA VAL A 227 19.64 11.20 19.50
C VAL A 227 19.87 10.65 18.10
N GLU A 228 20.70 9.62 17.95
CA GLU A 228 21.06 9.04 16.65
C GLU A 228 19.87 8.40 15.91
N HIS A 229 19.02 7.65 16.62
CA HIS A 229 17.82 7.03 16.03
C HIS A 229 16.86 8.09 15.50
N THR A 230 16.62 9.12 16.31
CA THR A 230 15.74 10.23 15.93
C THR A 230 16.36 11.03 14.78
N ARG A 231 17.67 11.23 14.78
CA ARG A 231 18.40 12.00 13.77
C ARG A 231 18.34 11.34 12.39
N LEU A 232 18.66 10.04 12.28
CA LEU A 232 18.58 9.34 10.99
C LEU A 232 17.16 9.31 10.44
N LYS A 233 16.16 9.07 11.31
CA LYS A 233 14.73 9.11 10.94
C LYS A 233 14.34 10.48 10.39
N SER A 234 14.76 11.56 11.05
CA SER A 234 14.48 12.93 10.59
C SER A 234 15.16 13.25 9.27
N ILE A 235 16.44 12.88 9.10
CA ILE A 235 17.19 13.14 7.85
C ILE A 235 16.50 12.50 6.66
N ILE A 236 16.17 11.20 6.73
CA ILE A 236 15.53 10.51 5.61
C ILE A 236 14.13 11.07 5.31
N GLN A 237 13.40 11.49 6.35
CA GLN A 237 12.08 12.10 6.21
C GLN A 237 12.16 13.49 5.59
N GLU A 238 13.17 14.28 5.94
CA GLU A 238 13.47 15.58 5.34
C GLU A 238 13.85 15.43 3.87
N VAL A 239 14.72 14.48 3.52
CA VAL A 239 15.07 14.18 2.12
C VAL A 239 13.84 13.79 1.31
N ALA A 240 12.99 12.90 1.83
CA ALA A 240 11.75 12.49 1.17
C ALA A 240 10.77 13.65 0.91
N ARG A 241 10.78 14.67 1.79
CA ARG A 241 9.90 15.84 1.70
C ARG A 241 10.48 16.92 0.79
N ASP A 242 11.72 17.31 1.04
CA ASP A 242 12.34 18.53 0.51
C ASP A 242 13.05 18.28 -0.83
N TYR A 243 13.43 17.03 -1.13
CA TYR A 243 14.02 16.59 -2.40
C TYR A 243 13.08 15.72 -3.23
N ARG A 244 11.77 15.79 -2.97
CA ARG A 244 10.74 15.01 -3.65
C ARG A 244 10.85 15.09 -5.17
N ASP A 245 10.95 16.29 -5.72
CA ASP A 245 10.97 16.50 -7.18
C ASP A 245 12.20 15.86 -7.86
N HIS A 246 13.28 15.60 -7.09
CA HIS A 246 14.50 14.99 -7.60
C HIS A 246 14.48 13.47 -7.51
N PHE A 247 13.93 12.92 -6.43
CA PHE A 247 14.07 11.49 -6.12
C PHE A 247 12.77 10.68 -6.17
N HIS A 248 11.61 11.33 -6.24
CA HIS A 248 10.31 10.64 -6.16
C HIS A 248 10.12 9.59 -7.25
N ARG A 249 10.69 9.79 -8.45
CA ARG A 249 10.58 8.81 -9.55
C ARG A 249 11.37 7.54 -9.27
N ASP A 250 12.56 7.66 -8.68
CA ASP A 250 13.52 6.57 -8.55
C ASP A 250 13.53 5.93 -7.15
N PHE A 251 13.10 6.66 -6.12
CA PHE A 251 13.19 6.24 -4.72
C PHE A 251 11.85 6.25 -3.99
N GLN A 252 11.70 5.28 -3.10
CA GLN A 252 10.75 5.28 -2.00
C GLN A 252 11.52 5.43 -0.68
N PHE A 253 11.07 6.34 0.18
CA PHE A 253 11.69 6.56 1.49
C PHE A 253 10.83 6.03 2.63
N GLY A 254 11.48 5.56 3.70
CA GLY A 254 10.78 5.12 4.89
C GLY A 254 11.69 4.81 6.08
N HIS A 255 11.10 4.25 7.13
CA HIS A 255 11.83 3.70 8.28
C HIS A 255 11.28 2.33 8.67
N MET A 256 12.13 1.48 9.21
CA MET A 256 11.78 0.16 9.73
C MET A 256 12.17 0.07 11.21
N ASP A 257 11.28 -0.51 12.02
CA ASP A 257 11.53 -0.82 13.42
C ASP A 257 12.19 -2.20 13.54
N GLY A 258 13.43 -2.22 14.04
CA GLY A 258 14.28 -3.40 14.14
C GLY A 258 14.93 -3.82 12.81
N ASN A 259 15.91 -4.71 12.90
CA ASN A 259 16.70 -5.22 11.77
C ASN A 259 16.44 -6.70 11.44
N ASP A 260 15.67 -7.44 12.26
CA ASP A 260 15.46 -8.89 12.09
C ASP A 260 15.03 -9.28 10.66
N TYR A 261 14.09 -8.52 10.09
CA TYR A 261 13.57 -8.78 8.74
C TYR A 261 14.61 -8.47 7.66
N ILE A 262 15.25 -7.29 7.75
CA ILE A 262 16.27 -6.87 6.77
C ILE A 262 17.50 -7.78 6.84
N ASN A 263 17.97 -8.15 8.03
CA ASN A 263 19.08 -9.09 8.19
C ASN A 263 18.77 -10.46 7.56
N SER A 264 17.54 -10.94 7.71
CA SER A 264 17.08 -12.18 7.07
C SER A 264 17.02 -12.06 5.55
N LEU A 265 16.63 -10.89 5.03
CA LEU A 265 16.54 -10.61 3.60
C LEU A 265 17.92 -10.50 2.95
N LEU A 266 18.83 -9.77 3.60
CA LEU A 266 20.19 -9.49 3.11
C LEU A 266 21.17 -10.62 3.40
N MET A 267 20.83 -11.55 4.29
CA MET A 267 21.75 -12.54 4.85
C MET A 267 23.00 -11.89 5.48
N ASP A 268 22.80 -10.74 6.11
CA ASP A 268 23.82 -9.90 6.72
C ASP A 268 23.39 -9.45 8.12
N ASP A 269 24.33 -8.98 8.95
CA ASP A 269 24.06 -8.53 10.32
C ASP A 269 24.26 -7.01 10.44
N LEU A 270 23.22 -6.26 10.05
CA LEU A 270 23.27 -4.80 10.12
C LEU A 270 23.17 -4.31 11.56
N THR A 271 24.09 -3.43 11.96
CA THR A 271 24.00 -2.74 13.25
C THR A 271 23.01 -1.57 13.16
N ILE A 272 22.07 -1.46 14.10
CA ILE A 272 21.15 -0.32 14.19
C ILE A 272 21.67 0.74 15.18
N PRO A 273 21.44 2.05 14.93
CA PRO A 273 20.69 2.60 13.80
C PRO A 273 21.55 2.70 12.53
N THR A 274 20.95 2.46 11.36
CA THR A 274 21.65 2.57 10.07
C THR A 274 20.71 2.98 8.93
N ILE A 275 21.26 3.32 7.78
CA ILE A 275 20.55 3.55 6.52
C ILE A 275 20.90 2.41 5.58
N VAL A 276 19.90 1.88 4.88
CA VAL A 276 20.09 0.93 3.78
C VAL A 276 19.25 1.35 2.60
N VAL A 277 19.81 1.24 1.38
CA VAL A 277 19.04 1.38 0.14
C VAL A 277 18.95 0.03 -0.52
N LEU A 278 17.73 -0.41 -0.82
CA LEU A 278 17.44 -1.72 -1.38
C LEU A 278 17.01 -1.58 -2.84
N ASN A 279 17.64 -2.34 -3.72
CA ASN A 279 17.09 -2.68 -5.02
C ASN A 279 16.35 -4.01 -4.91
N THR A 280 15.04 -3.91 -4.76
CA THR A 280 14.14 -5.05 -4.60
C THR A 280 14.04 -5.92 -5.87
N SER A 281 14.41 -5.40 -7.03
CA SER A 281 14.32 -6.12 -8.31
C SER A 281 15.44 -7.16 -8.48
N ASN A 282 16.63 -6.88 -7.95
CA ASN A 282 17.81 -7.75 -8.09
C ASN A 282 18.44 -8.15 -6.74
N GLN A 283 17.79 -7.81 -5.61
CA GLN A 283 18.26 -8.08 -4.25
C GLN A 283 19.62 -7.44 -3.91
N GLN A 284 20.05 -6.44 -4.67
CA GLN A 284 21.21 -5.63 -4.32
C GLN A 284 20.83 -4.64 -3.21
N TYR A 285 21.78 -4.34 -2.33
CA TYR A 285 21.64 -3.29 -1.33
C TYR A 285 22.89 -2.42 -1.29
N PHE A 286 22.73 -1.21 -0.81
CA PHE A 286 23.81 -0.23 -0.63
C PHE A 286 23.81 0.25 0.80
N LEU A 287 25.00 0.36 1.37
CA LEU A 287 25.23 0.94 2.70
C LEU A 287 26.06 2.23 2.55
N PRO A 288 25.85 3.24 3.40
CA PRO A 288 26.69 4.42 3.38
C PRO A 288 28.15 4.10 3.71
N ASP A 289 29.09 4.50 2.84
CA ASP A 289 30.54 4.40 3.11
C ASP A 289 31.01 5.31 4.26
N ARG A 290 30.18 6.28 4.63
CA ARG A 290 30.44 7.28 5.66
C ARG A 290 29.23 7.44 6.55
N HIS A 291 29.47 7.89 7.76
CA HIS A 291 28.40 8.23 8.69
C HIS A 291 27.56 9.36 8.11
N ILE A 292 26.25 9.14 7.97
CA ILE A 292 25.30 10.16 7.52
C ILE A 292 25.03 11.08 8.70
N GLU A 293 25.54 12.32 8.68
CA GLU A 293 25.38 13.31 9.75
C GLU A 293 24.30 14.34 9.41
N SER A 294 24.12 14.67 8.13
CA SER A 294 23.14 15.66 7.65
C SER A 294 22.31 15.19 6.44
N THR A 295 21.36 16.05 6.01
CA THR A 295 20.59 15.87 4.79
C THR A 295 21.47 15.87 3.54
N GLU A 296 22.51 16.71 3.51
CA GLU A 296 23.46 16.78 2.40
C GLU A 296 24.23 15.45 2.23
N ASP A 297 24.64 14.82 3.34
CA ASP A 297 25.31 13.53 3.29
C ASP A 297 24.40 12.45 2.70
N MET A 298 23.12 12.43 3.10
CA MET A 298 22.13 11.49 2.58
C MET A 298 21.86 11.72 1.10
N VAL A 299 21.73 12.98 0.68
CA VAL A 299 21.56 13.36 -0.74
C VAL A 299 22.79 12.93 -1.56
N GLN A 300 24.00 13.13 -1.04
CA GLN A 300 25.22 12.69 -1.69
C GLN A 300 25.26 11.17 -1.85
N PHE A 301 24.89 10.42 -0.81
CA PHE A 301 24.81 8.96 -0.86
C PHE A 301 23.82 8.47 -1.93
N ILE A 302 22.62 9.06 -2.00
CA ILE A 302 21.61 8.75 -3.02
C ILE A 302 22.15 9.03 -4.44
N ASN A 303 22.80 10.17 -4.64
CA ASN A 303 23.38 10.51 -5.94
C ASN A 303 24.51 9.55 -6.34
N ASN A 304 25.35 9.12 -5.39
CA ASN A 304 26.39 8.13 -5.67
C ASN A 304 25.79 6.80 -6.19
N ILE A 305 24.63 6.39 -5.66
CA ILE A 305 23.90 5.19 -6.12
C ILE A 305 23.39 5.41 -7.55
N LEU A 306 22.77 6.57 -7.83
CA LEU A 306 22.26 6.91 -9.17
C LEU A 306 23.39 6.97 -10.21
N ASP A 307 24.56 7.48 -9.82
CA ASP A 307 25.75 7.56 -10.67
C ASP A 307 26.49 6.22 -10.80
N GLY A 308 26.07 5.18 -10.08
CA GLY A 308 26.71 3.86 -10.07
C GLY A 308 28.10 3.86 -9.42
N THR A 309 28.36 4.81 -8.52
CA THR A 309 29.63 4.96 -7.79
C THR A 309 29.58 4.46 -6.36
N ALA A 310 28.40 4.12 -5.84
CA ALA A 310 28.23 3.42 -4.58
C ALA A 310 28.55 1.93 -4.75
N GLU A 311 29.32 1.36 -3.80
CA GLU A 311 29.62 -0.08 -3.71
C GLU A 311 28.59 -0.85 -2.89
#